data_AF-A0A3C0GID0-F1
#
_entry.id   AF-A0A3C0GID0-F1
#
_cell.length_a   1.000
_cell.length_b   1.000
_cell.length_c   1.000
_cell.angle_alpha   90.00
_cell.angle_beta   90.00
_cell.angle_gamma   90.00
#
_symmetry.space_group_name_H-M   'P 1'
#
loop_
_entity.id
_entity.type
_entity.pdbx_description
1 polymer ?
#
loop_
_entity_poly.entity_id
_entity_poly.type
_entity_poly.pdbx_seq_one_letter_code
_entity_poly.pdbx_strand_id
1 'polypeptide(L)'
;TSITLYPSLGMFEGTNINAGRGTEFQFQRYGASFLDSKVYDFTYTPAPNFGSKYPKEEGKLCYGKDLSNTERMNQVTMDFIIDAYTNTLDKSKFFLTSGFTKHAGNNRLQKQIEAGATNAEIKTTWQEDIEKFKKIRAKYLLY
;
A
#
# COMPACT_ATOMS: atom_id res chain seq x y z
N THR A 1 0.18 15.52 -3.19
CA THR A 1 0.49 14.14 -3.63
C THR A 1 -0.02 13.08 -2.67
N SER A 2 0.31 13.14 -1.36
CA SER A 2 -0.08 12.11 -0.37
C SER A 2 -1.56 11.74 -0.35
N ILE A 3 -2.47 12.72 -0.42
CA ILE A 3 -3.93 12.50 -0.37
C ILE A 3 -4.40 11.55 -1.47
N THR A 4 -3.90 11.70 -2.70
CA THR A 4 -4.31 10.84 -3.83
C THR A 4 -3.61 9.49 -3.83
N LEU A 5 -2.45 9.37 -3.17
CA LEU A 5 -1.73 8.11 -2.99
C LEU A 5 -2.29 7.26 -1.85
N TYR A 6 -2.87 7.89 -0.82
CA TYR A 6 -3.34 7.23 0.40
C TYR A 6 -4.26 6.03 0.17
N PRO A 7 -5.27 6.06 -0.72
CA PRO A 7 -6.10 4.87 -0.96
C PRO A 7 -5.33 3.62 -1.40
N SER A 8 -4.15 3.81 -2.01
CA SER A 8 -3.27 2.72 -2.44
C SER A 8 -2.21 2.40 -1.38
N LEU A 9 -1.50 3.42 -0.88
CA LEU A 9 -0.41 3.24 0.10
C LEU A 9 -0.93 2.91 1.52
N GLY A 10 -2.17 3.26 1.85
CA GLY A 10 -2.81 2.92 3.11
C GLY A 10 -2.94 1.40 3.31
N MET A 11 -2.94 0.61 2.23
CA MET A 11 -2.91 -0.85 2.32
C MET A 11 -1.65 -1.37 3.03
N PHE A 12 -0.54 -0.63 2.99
CA PHE A 12 0.67 -0.97 3.74
C PHE A 12 0.52 -0.86 5.25
N GLU A 13 -0.51 -0.17 5.77
CA GLU A 13 -0.78 -0.15 7.21
C GLU A 13 -1.07 -1.56 7.75
N GLY A 14 -1.64 -2.45 6.93
CA GLY A 14 -1.82 -3.88 7.21
C GLY A 14 -0.63 -4.79 6.90
N THR A 15 0.55 -4.25 6.59
CA THR A 15 1.77 -5.03 6.25
C THR A 15 2.94 -4.66 7.16
N ASN A 16 4.09 -5.31 7.02
CA ASN A 16 5.33 -4.85 7.65
C ASN A 16 6.11 -3.80 6.84
N ILE A 17 5.60 -3.37 5.68
CA ILE A 17 6.20 -2.32 4.86
C ILE A 17 5.99 -0.95 5.50
N ASN A 18 7.03 -0.12 5.52
CA ASN A 18 6.93 1.30 5.90
C ASN A 18 6.34 2.10 4.73
N ALA A 19 5.34 2.94 4.99
CA ALA A 19 4.67 3.79 3.99
C ALA A 19 5.16 5.26 4.02
N GLY A 20 6.46 5.46 4.25
CA GLY A 20 7.11 6.77 4.44
C GLY A 20 6.94 7.40 5.83
N ARG A 21 6.29 6.73 6.79
CA ARG A 21 6.18 7.21 8.17
C ARG A 21 7.56 7.28 8.83
N GLY A 22 7.80 8.33 9.62
CA GLY A 22 9.15 8.61 10.14
C GLY A 22 10.07 9.34 9.14
N THR A 23 9.48 9.96 8.11
CA THR A 23 10.14 10.86 7.16
C THR A 23 9.25 12.09 6.89
N GLU A 24 9.74 13.06 6.11
CA GLU A 24 8.95 14.21 5.62
C GLU A 24 7.95 13.84 4.50
N PHE A 25 7.96 12.58 4.02
CA PHE A 25 7.23 12.13 2.83
C PHE A 25 6.27 10.98 3.14
N GLN A 26 5.49 11.15 4.18
CA GLN A 26 4.52 10.16 4.65
C GLN A 26 3.44 9.93 3.58
N PHE A 27 3.12 8.66 3.31
CA PHE A 27 2.23 8.23 2.22
C PHE A 27 2.64 8.79 0.86
N GLN A 28 3.94 8.93 0.64
CA GLN A 28 4.54 9.32 -0.65
C GLN A 28 5.73 8.43 -1.00
N ARG A 29 5.91 7.32 -0.30
CA ARG A 29 6.93 6.30 -0.56
C ARG A 29 6.55 5.02 0.16
N TYR A 30 7.20 3.93 -0.22
CA TYR A 30 7.15 2.69 0.53
C TYR A 30 8.51 2.00 0.52
N GLY A 31 8.76 1.16 1.52
CA GLY A 31 9.96 0.34 1.57
C GLY A 31 10.10 -0.44 2.87
N ALA A 32 11.03 -1.38 2.89
CA ALA A 32 11.44 -2.10 4.09
C ALA A 32 12.87 -2.62 3.95
N SER A 33 13.50 -3.01 5.06
CA SER A 33 14.87 -3.56 5.03
C SER A 33 14.93 -4.98 4.44
N PHE A 34 13.78 -5.61 4.25
CA PHE A 34 13.63 -6.99 3.74
C PHE A 34 13.12 -7.06 2.28
N LEU A 35 13.03 -5.92 1.60
CA LEU A 35 12.85 -5.88 0.14
C LEU A 35 14.20 -6.14 -0.55
N ASP A 36 14.16 -6.77 -1.72
CA ASP A 36 15.37 -7.11 -2.48
C ASP A 36 16.11 -5.84 -2.95
N SER A 37 17.30 -5.60 -2.37
CA SER A 37 18.12 -4.43 -2.67
C SER A 37 18.65 -4.40 -4.11
N LYS A 38 18.58 -5.51 -4.85
CA LYS A 38 18.96 -5.55 -6.27
C LYS A 38 17.88 -5.00 -7.20
N VAL A 39 16.65 -4.86 -6.71
CA VAL A 39 15.49 -4.39 -7.49
C VAL A 39 15.24 -2.89 -7.33
N TYR A 40 15.68 -2.29 -6.22
CA TYR A 40 15.35 -0.91 -5.85
C TYR A 40 16.59 -0.04 -5.71
N ASP A 41 16.62 1.07 -6.44
CA ASP A 41 17.68 2.09 -6.33
C ASP A 41 17.40 3.12 -5.22
N PHE A 42 16.14 3.30 -4.84
CA PHE A 42 15.74 4.26 -3.82
C PHE A 42 15.81 3.65 -2.42
N THR A 43 16.41 4.39 -1.49
CA THR A 43 16.52 4.01 -0.08
C THR A 43 16.19 5.15 0.86
N TYR A 44 15.74 4.80 2.07
CA TYR A 44 15.51 5.75 3.14
C TYR A 44 15.55 5.04 4.50
N THR A 45 15.81 5.79 5.58
CA THR A 45 15.83 5.26 6.95
C THR A 45 14.77 5.99 7.77
N PRO A 46 13.66 5.32 8.14
CA PRO A 46 12.65 5.90 9.03
C PRO A 46 13.22 6.23 10.41
N ALA A 47 12.86 7.37 10.96
CA ALA A 47 13.18 7.76 12.35
C ALA A 47 11.96 8.38 13.05
N PRO A 48 11.87 8.32 14.39
CA PRO A 48 10.79 8.98 15.11
C PRO A 48 10.72 10.47 14.78
N ASN A 49 9.52 10.94 14.44
CA ASN A 49 9.26 12.35 14.18
C ASN A 49 7.82 12.72 14.59
N PHE A 50 7.42 13.97 14.36
CA PHE A 50 6.08 14.44 14.74
C PHE A 50 4.94 13.66 14.09
N GLY A 51 5.13 13.11 12.87
CA GLY A 51 4.09 12.32 12.21
C GLY A 51 4.11 10.82 12.53
N SER A 52 5.16 10.34 13.21
CA SER A 52 5.21 8.97 13.72
C SER A 52 6.25 8.82 14.81
N LYS A 53 5.80 8.61 16.06
CA LYS A 53 6.68 8.35 17.20
C LYS A 53 7.34 6.96 17.16
N TYR A 54 6.68 6.01 16.50
CA TYR A 54 7.12 4.60 16.39
C TYR A 54 6.90 4.11 14.95
N PRO A 55 7.69 4.59 13.97
CA PRO A 55 7.54 4.17 12.58
C PRO A 55 7.92 2.69 12.40
N LYS A 56 7.29 2.02 11.43
CA LYS A 56 7.76 0.69 11.00
C LYS A 56 9.19 0.80 10.49
N GLU A 57 9.99 -0.24 10.68
CA GLU A 57 11.38 -0.27 10.21
C GLU A 57 12.25 0.89 10.76
N GLU A 58 11.93 1.39 11.96
CA GLU A 58 12.69 2.43 12.64
C GLU A 58 14.19 2.13 12.70
N GLY A 59 15.01 3.08 12.25
CA GLY A 59 16.47 2.99 12.24
C GLY A 59 17.05 2.03 11.20
N LYS A 60 16.22 1.35 10.39
CA LYS A 60 16.68 0.40 9.37
C LYS A 60 16.73 1.05 7.99
N LEU A 61 17.79 0.77 7.23
CA LEU A 61 17.86 1.15 5.82
C LEU A 61 16.81 0.36 5.03
N CYS A 62 15.81 1.08 4.52
CA CYS A 62 14.72 0.51 3.73
C CYS A 62 15.00 0.70 2.24
N TYR A 63 14.72 -0.33 1.45
CA TYR A 63 14.71 -0.30 -0.02
C TYR A 63 13.27 -0.18 -0.50
N GLY A 64 13.02 0.54 -1.60
CA GLY A 64 11.67 0.67 -2.16
C GLY A 64 11.54 1.75 -3.23
N LYS A 65 10.44 2.50 -3.23
CA LYS A 65 10.19 3.57 -4.22
C LYS A 65 9.76 4.89 -3.57
N ASP A 66 10.24 5.99 -4.13
CA ASP A 66 9.73 7.34 -3.86
C ASP A 66 8.63 7.69 -4.87
N LEU A 67 7.50 8.13 -4.36
CA LEU A 67 6.30 8.51 -5.11
C LEU A 67 5.95 9.99 -4.87
N SER A 68 6.86 10.75 -4.28
CA SER A 68 6.68 12.19 -3.96
C SER A 68 6.37 13.04 -5.20
N ASN A 69 6.92 12.64 -6.36
CA ASN A 69 6.74 13.29 -7.65
C ASN A 69 5.70 12.59 -8.55
N THR A 70 4.92 11.65 -8.02
CA THR A 70 3.86 10.99 -8.80
C THR A 70 2.78 11.98 -9.20
N GLU A 71 2.38 11.96 -10.47
CA GLU A 71 1.25 12.74 -10.96
C GLU A 71 -0.03 12.44 -10.17
N ARG A 72 -0.96 13.39 -10.15
CA ARG A 72 -2.19 13.26 -9.37
C ARG A 72 -2.98 12.01 -9.80
N MET A 73 -3.05 11.02 -8.91
CA MET A 73 -3.82 9.80 -9.17
C MET A 73 -5.33 10.07 -9.12
N ASN A 74 -6.05 9.47 -10.06
CA ASN A 74 -7.52 9.51 -10.14
C ASN A 74 -8.17 8.15 -9.84
N GLN A 75 -7.36 7.14 -9.51
CA GLN A 75 -7.81 5.79 -9.20
C GLN A 75 -6.93 5.14 -8.13
N VAL A 76 -7.50 4.20 -7.40
CA VAL A 76 -6.74 3.30 -6.52
C VAL A 76 -5.97 2.30 -7.37
N THR A 77 -4.76 1.93 -6.96
CA THR A 77 -3.97 0.87 -7.60
C THR A 77 -3.42 -0.11 -6.57
N MET A 78 -3.40 -1.40 -6.92
CA MET A 78 -2.70 -2.43 -6.16
C MET A 78 -1.25 -2.64 -6.63
N ASP A 79 -0.80 -1.91 -7.66
CA ASP A 79 0.55 -2.09 -8.22
C ASP A 79 1.64 -1.93 -7.15
N PHE A 80 1.50 -0.98 -6.22
CA PHE A 80 2.51 -0.73 -5.18
C PHE A 80 2.64 -1.90 -4.20
N ILE A 81 1.52 -2.45 -3.73
CA ILE A 81 1.55 -3.57 -2.78
C ILE A 81 1.95 -4.88 -3.46
N ILE A 82 1.55 -5.08 -4.72
CA ILE A 82 1.97 -6.22 -5.55
C ILE A 82 3.48 -6.17 -5.80
N ASP A 83 4.02 -4.99 -6.15
CA ASP A 83 5.45 -4.76 -6.35
C ASP A 83 6.25 -5.06 -5.07
N ALA A 84 5.83 -4.51 -3.93
CA ALA A 84 6.49 -4.76 -2.66
C ALA A 84 6.42 -6.25 -2.26
N TYR A 85 5.26 -6.91 -2.43
CA TYR A 85 5.09 -8.34 -2.10
C TYR A 85 5.94 -9.24 -3.00
N THR A 86 5.97 -8.94 -4.30
CA THR A 86 6.75 -9.69 -5.29
C THR A 86 8.24 -9.64 -4.97
N ASN A 87 8.75 -8.48 -4.58
CA ASN A 87 10.17 -8.24 -4.30
C ASN A 87 10.53 -8.35 -2.82
N THR A 88 9.67 -9.00 -2.01
CA THR A 88 9.99 -9.33 -0.62
C THR A 88 10.76 -10.64 -0.56
N LEU A 89 11.93 -10.64 0.09
CA LEU A 89 12.80 -11.82 0.20
C LEU A 89 12.15 -12.96 1.00
N ASP A 90 11.37 -12.61 2.03
CA ASP A 90 10.67 -13.55 2.91
C ASP A 90 9.18 -13.18 3.00
N LYS A 91 8.37 -13.79 2.14
CA LYS A 91 6.93 -13.48 2.00
C LYS A 91 6.14 -13.75 3.28
N SER A 92 6.62 -14.63 4.17
CA SER A 92 5.97 -14.92 5.45
C SER A 92 5.92 -13.70 6.38
N LYS A 93 6.82 -12.74 6.18
CA LYS A 93 6.92 -11.49 6.94
C LYS A 93 6.15 -10.33 6.32
N PHE A 94 5.48 -10.51 5.19
CA PHE A 94 4.89 -9.37 4.49
C PHE A 94 3.59 -8.88 5.15
N PHE A 95 2.58 -9.75 5.25
CA PHE A 95 1.26 -9.37 5.73
C PHE A 95 1.15 -9.46 7.25
N LEU A 96 0.53 -8.44 7.86
CA LEU A 96 -0.06 -8.54 9.19
C LEU A 96 -1.51 -8.97 9.00
N THR A 97 -1.76 -10.25 8.71
CA THR A 97 -3.04 -10.79 8.19
C THR A 97 -4.29 -10.23 8.89
N SER A 98 -4.31 -10.18 10.22
CA SER A 98 -5.46 -9.64 10.97
C SER A 98 -5.68 -8.13 10.76
N GLY A 99 -4.60 -7.36 10.56
CA GLY A 99 -4.65 -5.94 10.23
C GLY A 99 -4.98 -5.71 8.76
N PHE A 100 -4.35 -6.45 7.85
CA PHE A 100 -4.57 -6.33 6.42
C PHE A 100 -6.01 -6.62 6.01
N THR A 101 -6.56 -7.73 6.47
CA THR A 101 -7.93 -8.13 6.12
C THR A 101 -8.99 -7.19 6.69
N LYS A 102 -8.72 -6.52 7.82
CA LYS A 102 -9.57 -5.44 8.34
C LYS A 102 -9.52 -4.20 7.44
N HIS A 103 -8.33 -3.78 6.98
CA HIS A 103 -8.19 -2.64 6.07
C HIS A 103 -8.81 -2.94 4.70
N ALA A 104 -8.64 -4.15 4.18
CA ALA A 104 -9.21 -4.58 2.90
C ALA A 104 -10.71 -4.93 2.99
N GLY A 105 -11.27 -5.05 4.20
CA GLY A 105 -12.66 -5.41 4.46
C GLY A 105 -12.99 -6.91 4.38
N ASN A 106 -12.07 -7.75 3.89
CA ASN A 106 -12.16 -9.21 3.88
C ASN A 106 -10.77 -9.85 3.59
N ASN A 107 -10.72 -11.17 3.40
CA ASN A 107 -9.48 -11.90 3.10
C ASN A 107 -9.17 -12.09 1.61
N ARG A 108 -10.04 -11.62 0.70
CA ARG A 108 -9.94 -11.88 -0.75
C ARG A 108 -8.70 -11.25 -1.36
N LEU A 109 -8.45 -9.97 -1.03
CA LEU A 109 -7.32 -9.22 -1.60
C LEU A 109 -5.97 -9.87 -1.26
N GLN A 110 -5.80 -10.31 0.00
CA GLN A 110 -4.57 -10.97 0.42
C GLN A 110 -4.33 -12.24 -0.41
N LYS A 111 -5.35 -13.10 -0.50
CA LYS A 111 -5.27 -14.34 -1.28
C LYS A 111 -4.98 -14.09 -2.75
N GLN A 112 -5.54 -13.02 -3.34
CA GLN A 112 -5.29 -12.66 -4.73
C GLN A 112 -3.83 -12.25 -4.94
N ILE A 113 -3.28 -11.40 -4.05
CA ILE A 113 -1.87 -10.98 -4.12
C ILE A 113 -0.94 -12.20 -3.91
N GLU A 114 -1.25 -13.05 -2.94
CA GLU A 114 -0.49 -14.28 -2.67
C GLU A 114 -0.50 -15.25 -3.86
N ALA A 115 -1.61 -15.33 -4.59
CA ALA A 115 -1.76 -16.11 -5.81
C ALA A 115 -1.15 -15.47 -7.07
N GLY A 116 -0.57 -14.27 -6.96
CA GLY A 116 0.08 -13.58 -8.08
C GLY A 116 -0.89 -12.88 -9.04
N ALA A 117 -2.11 -12.58 -8.60
CA ALA A 117 -3.07 -11.83 -9.43
C ALA A 117 -2.55 -10.43 -9.73
N THR A 118 -2.77 -9.99 -10.97
CA THR A 118 -2.47 -8.64 -11.43
C THR A 118 -3.45 -7.62 -10.87
N ASN A 119 -3.07 -6.34 -10.89
CA ASN A 119 -3.94 -5.22 -10.51
C ASN A 119 -5.24 -5.19 -11.35
N ALA A 120 -5.17 -5.55 -12.63
CA ALA A 120 -6.33 -5.61 -13.52
C ALA A 120 -7.31 -6.73 -13.12
N GLU A 121 -6.80 -7.92 -12.80
CA GLU A 121 -7.62 -9.04 -12.33
C GLU A 121 -8.29 -8.72 -11.00
N ILE A 122 -7.53 -8.16 -10.05
CA ILE A 122 -8.07 -7.72 -8.76
C ILE A 122 -9.17 -6.68 -8.96
N LYS A 123 -8.95 -5.63 -9.76
CA LYS A 123 -9.97 -4.60 -10.03
C LYS A 123 -11.22 -5.14 -10.71
N THR A 124 -11.07 -6.12 -11.59
CA THR A 124 -12.20 -6.81 -12.23
C THR A 124 -13.12 -7.42 -11.18
N THR A 125 -12.54 -8.00 -10.13
CA THR A 125 -13.33 -8.62 -9.06
C THR A 125 -14.16 -7.68 -8.19
N TRP A 126 -13.92 -6.37 -8.27
CA TRP A 126 -14.64 -5.35 -7.51
C TRP A 126 -15.74 -4.67 -8.32
N GLN A 127 -15.76 -4.81 -9.64
CA GLN A 127 -16.65 -4.03 -10.52
C GLN A 127 -18.13 -4.24 -10.18
N GLU A 128 -18.53 -5.48 -9.91
CA GLU A 128 -19.91 -5.80 -9.57
C GLU A 128 -20.39 -5.04 -8.32
N ASP A 129 -19.59 -5.03 -7.25
CA ASP A 129 -19.93 -4.36 -5.99
C ASP A 129 -19.84 -2.83 -6.12
N ILE A 130 -18.90 -2.32 -6.92
CA ILE A 130 -18.81 -0.90 -7.25
C ILE A 130 -20.07 -0.43 -7.98
N GLU A 131 -20.54 -1.18 -8.99
CA GLU A 131 -21.75 -0.82 -9.73
C GLU A 131 -23.01 -0.91 -8.88
N LYS A 132 -23.11 -1.91 -7.98
CA LYS A 132 -24.17 -1.96 -6.97
C LYS A 132 -24.12 -0.73 -6.04
N PHE A 133 -22.95 -0.38 -5.54
CA PHE A 133 -22.79 0.76 -4.64
C PHE A 133 -23.10 2.10 -5.33
N LYS A 134 -22.72 2.27 -6.61
CA LYS A 134 -23.08 3.46 -7.40
C LYS A 134 -24.60 3.66 -7.50
N LYS A 135 -25.37 2.58 -7.67
CA LYS A 135 -26.85 2.64 -7.67
C LYS A 135 -27.42 3.03 -6.30
N ILE A 136 -26.82 2.53 -5.22
CA ILE A 136 -27.24 2.86 -3.85
C ILE A 136 -26.94 4.34 -3.55
N ARG A 137 -25.69 4.78 -3.77
CA ARG A 137 -25.25 6.14 -3.41
C ARG A 137 -26.01 7.22 -4.17
N ALA A 138 -26.47 6.95 -5.39
CA ALA A 138 -27.23 7.90 -6.21
C ALA A 138 -28.50 8.43 -5.52
N LYS A 139 -29.08 7.69 -4.57
CA LYS A 139 -30.23 8.15 -3.78
C LYS A 139 -29.89 9.25 -2.77
N TYR A 140 -28.61 9.47 -2.50
CA TYR A 140 -28.11 10.30 -1.41
C TYR A 140 -27.09 11.35 -1.87
N LEU A 141 -26.82 11.47 -3.17
CA LEU A 141 -25.89 12.48 -3.68
C LEU A 141 -26.52 13.87 -3.62
N LEU A 142 -25.76 14.84 -3.11
CA LEU A 142 -26.10 16.27 -3.14
C LEU A 142 -25.33 17.02 -4.24
N TYR A 143 -24.29 16.38 -4.80
CA TYR A 143 -23.43 16.85 -5.89
C TYR A 143 -22.93 15.65 -6.70
#